data_AF-F0ZRN2-F1
#
_entry.id   AF-F0ZRN2-F1
#
_cell.length_a   1.000
_cell.length_b   1.000
_cell.length_c   1.000
_cell.angle_alpha   90.00
_cell.angle_beta   90.00
_cell.angle_gamma   90.00
#
_symmetry.space_group_name_H-M   'P 1'
#
loop_
_entity.id
_entity.type
_entity.pdbx_description
1 polymer ?
#
loop_
_entity_poly.entity_id
_entity_poly.type
_entity_poly.pdbx_seq_one_letter_code
_entity_poly.pdbx_strand_id
1 'polypeptide(L)'
;MYPSTIKYTIEIGNYPFQSSLTSLQLVMSALLQSNTTDNICSAKEFGETTSGDNSNYLKIQVDDHSLYGRFIKRGFIDSTIKSVSNILLDKDMNPITSTQTLQSYIGIQIDPDFSVLLDSSSASSKTNSICLRKSKLTGSQIAVLL
;
A
#
# COMPACT_ATOMS: atom_id res chain seq x y z
N MET A 1 4.89 -4.54 -25.14
CA MET A 1 3.76 -5.07 -24.35
C MET A 1 3.18 -6.23 -25.13
N TYR A 2 2.84 -7.34 -24.47
CA TYR A 2 2.07 -8.38 -25.15
C TYR A 2 0.66 -7.85 -25.46
N PRO A 3 0.00 -8.34 -26.52
CA PRO A 3 -1.41 -8.07 -26.76
C PRO A 3 -2.22 -8.33 -25.48
N SER A 4 -3.26 -7.52 -25.24
CA SER A 4 -4.17 -7.69 -24.10
C SER A 4 -3.51 -7.60 -22.70
N THR A 5 -2.38 -6.90 -22.58
CA THR A 5 -1.75 -6.58 -21.28
C THR A 5 -2.04 -5.14 -20.87
N ILE A 6 -2.41 -4.92 -19.60
CA ILE A 6 -2.58 -3.58 -19.03
C ILE A 6 -1.47 -3.35 -18.00
N LYS A 7 -0.78 -2.21 -18.09
CA LYS A 7 0.14 -1.71 -17.07
C LYS A 7 -0.27 -0.30 -16.70
N TYR A 8 -0.48 -0.05 -15.41
CA TYR A 8 -0.86 1.25 -14.89
C TYR A 8 -0.08 1.57 -13.61
N THR A 9 -0.06 2.86 -13.26
CA THR A 9 0.51 3.37 -12.02
C THR A 9 -0.62 4.03 -11.25
N ILE A 10 -0.70 3.77 -9.94
CA ILE A 10 -1.61 4.46 -9.03
C ILE A 10 -0.76 5.43 -8.21
N GLU A 11 -1.12 6.71 -8.24
CA GLU A 11 -0.50 7.74 -7.43
C GLU A 11 -1.52 8.27 -6.43
N ILE A 12 -1.14 8.28 -5.15
CA ILE A 12 -1.98 8.76 -4.05
C ILE A 12 -1.24 9.92 -3.41
N GLY A 13 -1.69 11.14 -3.69
CA GLY A 13 -1.15 12.37 -3.10
C GLY A 13 -1.93 12.80 -1.86
N ASN A 14 -1.23 13.40 -0.90
CA ASN A 14 -1.83 14.13 0.24
C ASN A 14 -2.87 13.32 1.06
N TYR A 15 -2.67 12.00 1.22
CA TYR A 15 -3.59 11.18 2.02
C TYR A 15 -3.55 11.61 3.50
N PRO A 16 -4.68 12.03 4.09
CA PRO A 16 -4.71 12.58 5.45
C PRO A 16 -4.73 11.44 6.47
N PHE A 17 -3.57 10.86 6.76
CA PHE A 17 -3.43 9.88 7.82
C PHE A 17 -3.88 10.45 9.16
N GLN A 18 -4.71 9.71 9.89
CA GLN A 18 -5.23 10.16 11.19
C GLN A 18 -4.10 10.24 12.24
N SER A 19 -3.08 9.38 12.13
CA SER A 19 -1.90 9.42 12.97
C SER A 19 -0.70 8.77 12.26
N SER A 20 0.48 8.85 12.87
CA SER A 20 1.68 8.14 12.37
C SER A 20 1.58 6.61 12.48
N LEU A 21 0.57 6.07 13.16
CA LEU A 21 0.37 4.64 13.37
C LEU A 21 -0.72 4.04 12.48
N THR A 22 -1.35 4.84 11.63
CA THR A 22 -2.36 4.34 10.68
C THR A 22 -1.70 3.86 9.40
N SER A 23 -2.13 2.71 8.89
CA SER A 23 -1.72 2.18 7.59
C SER A 23 -2.73 2.53 6.50
N LEU A 24 -2.26 2.55 5.26
CA LEU A 24 -3.11 2.66 4.07
C LEU A 24 -3.13 1.30 3.37
N GLN A 25 -4.34 0.80 3.07
CA GLN A 25 -4.52 -0.39 2.25
C GLN A 25 -5.27 -0.01 0.97
N LEU A 26 -4.61 -0.17 -0.17
CA LEU A 26 -5.25 -0.06 -1.48
C LEU A 26 -5.88 -1.42 -1.82
N VAL A 27 -7.21 -1.45 -1.98
CA VAL A 27 -7.93 -2.67 -2.37
C VAL A 27 -8.26 -2.60 -3.86
N MET A 28 -7.85 -3.63 -4.60
CA MET A 28 -8.19 -3.78 -6.02
C MET A 28 -9.01 -5.05 -6.21
N SER A 29 -9.99 -4.99 -7.11
CA SER A 29 -10.79 -6.14 -7.51
C SER A 29 -10.52 -6.51 -8.96
N ALA A 30 -10.53 -7.81 -9.21
CA ALA A 30 -10.49 -8.39 -10.54
C ALA A 30 -11.70 -9.29 -10.72
N LEU A 31 -12.40 -9.15 -11.84
CA LEU A 31 -13.57 -9.95 -12.19
C LEU A 31 -13.40 -10.48 -13.61
N LEU A 32 -13.57 -11.78 -13.77
CA LEU A 32 -13.67 -12.44 -15.07
C LEU A 32 -15.02 -13.13 -15.16
N GLN A 33 -15.73 -12.91 -16.27
CA GLN A 33 -17.04 -13.48 -16.52
C GLN A 33 -17.12 -13.99 -17.97
N SER A 34 -17.65 -15.20 -18.13
CA SER A 34 -18.02 -15.76 -19.42
C SER A 34 -19.53 -15.73 -19.63
N ASN A 35 -19.93 -15.63 -20.89
CA ASN A 35 -21.33 -15.80 -21.32
C ASN A 35 -21.67 -17.26 -21.65
N THR A 36 -20.68 -18.15 -21.70
CA THR A 36 -20.86 -19.59 -21.96
C THR A 36 -21.32 -20.29 -20.68
N THR A 37 -22.36 -21.10 -20.80
CA THR A 37 -22.97 -21.81 -19.66
C THR A 37 -22.67 -23.31 -19.62
N ASP A 38 -22.25 -23.89 -20.73
CA ASP A 38 -22.09 -25.35 -20.88
C ASP A 38 -20.63 -25.77 -20.69
N ASN A 39 -20.40 -26.77 -19.84
CA ASN A 39 -19.08 -27.39 -19.58
C ASN A 39 -17.96 -26.42 -19.18
N ILE A 40 -18.31 -25.34 -18.48
CA ILE A 40 -17.37 -24.30 -18.08
C ILE A 40 -16.82 -24.53 -16.65
N CYS A 41 -15.53 -24.25 -16.46
CA CYS A 41 -14.84 -24.35 -15.17
C CYS A 41 -14.08 -23.06 -14.87
N SER A 42 -13.90 -22.74 -13.59
CA SER A 42 -13.10 -21.61 -13.14
C SER A 42 -12.02 -22.05 -12.15
N ALA A 43 -10.89 -21.35 -12.16
CA ALA A 43 -9.75 -21.63 -11.29
C ALA A 43 -9.10 -20.34 -10.79
N LYS A 44 -8.56 -20.38 -9.57
CA LYS A 44 -7.86 -19.27 -8.94
C LYS A 44 -6.57 -19.74 -8.32
N GLU A 45 -5.52 -18.96 -8.52
CA GLU A 45 -4.20 -19.18 -7.95
C GLU A 45 -3.65 -17.86 -7.39
N PHE A 46 -3.03 -17.93 -6.21
CA PHE A 46 -2.32 -16.80 -5.61
C PHE A 46 -1.02 -17.31 -4.99
N GLY A 47 0.07 -16.59 -5.18
CA GLY A 47 1.35 -17.00 -4.63
C GLY A 47 2.50 -16.06 -4.95
N GLU A 48 3.71 -16.59 -4.79
CA GLU A 48 4.97 -15.93 -5.12
C GLU A 48 5.36 -16.22 -6.57
N THR A 49 5.93 -15.24 -7.26
CA THR A 49 6.49 -15.45 -8.60
C THR A 49 7.76 -16.30 -8.54
N THR A 50 7.93 -17.21 -9.50
CA THR A 50 9.10 -18.12 -9.57
C THR A 50 10.30 -17.51 -10.29
N SER A 51 10.11 -16.37 -10.96
CA SER A 51 11.10 -15.68 -11.80
C SER A 51 12.15 -14.85 -11.04
N GLY A 52 12.17 -14.90 -9.70
CA GLY A 52 13.14 -14.17 -8.88
C GLY A 52 12.89 -12.66 -8.79
N ASP A 53 11.75 -12.17 -9.29
CA ASP A 53 11.35 -10.76 -9.28
C ASP A 53 10.64 -10.32 -7.99
N ASN A 54 10.66 -11.17 -6.94
CA ASN A 54 10.14 -10.90 -5.60
C ASN A 54 8.76 -10.21 -5.61
N SER A 55 7.82 -10.82 -6.32
CA SER A 55 6.47 -10.28 -6.54
C SER A 55 5.44 -11.34 -6.17
N ASN A 56 4.22 -10.91 -5.86
CA ASN A 56 3.08 -11.81 -5.80
C ASN A 56 2.39 -11.87 -7.16
N TYR A 57 1.66 -12.95 -7.39
CA TYR A 57 0.73 -13.04 -8.51
C TYR A 57 -0.66 -13.44 -8.04
N LEU A 58 -1.66 -12.97 -8.78
CA LEU A 58 -3.05 -13.44 -8.73
C LEU A 58 -3.40 -13.88 -10.14
N LYS A 59 -3.84 -15.12 -10.29
CA LYS A 59 -4.38 -15.63 -11.54
C LYS A 59 -5.81 -16.05 -11.30
N ILE A 60 -6.74 -15.44 -12.01
CA ILE A 60 -8.12 -15.91 -12.11
C ILE A 60 -8.36 -16.40 -13.54
N GLN A 61 -9.03 -17.54 -13.67
CA GLN A 61 -9.26 -18.20 -14.94
C GLN A 61 -10.71 -18.66 -15.00
N VAL A 62 -11.33 -18.44 -16.16
CA VAL A 62 -12.64 -18.98 -16.53
C VAL A 62 -12.43 -19.62 -17.90
N ASP A 63 -12.63 -20.93 -17.95
CA ASP A 63 -12.36 -21.77 -19.12
C ASP A 63 -10.91 -21.63 -19.65
N ASP A 64 -10.75 -21.24 -20.91
CA ASP A 64 -9.49 -21.01 -21.60
C ASP A 64 -8.96 -19.57 -21.44
N HIS A 65 -9.69 -18.69 -20.76
CA HIS A 65 -9.29 -17.30 -20.56
C HIS A 65 -8.79 -17.07 -19.13
N SER A 66 -7.61 -16.45 -19.01
CA SER A 66 -7.04 -16.09 -17.71
C SER A 66 -6.65 -14.62 -17.64
N LEU A 67 -6.86 -14.04 -16.46
CA LEU A 67 -6.32 -12.75 -16.08
C LEU A 67 -5.19 -13.01 -15.07
N TYR A 68 -3.99 -12.62 -15.45
CA TYR A 68 -2.80 -12.74 -14.62
C TYR A 68 -2.35 -11.35 -14.15
N GLY A 69 -2.51 -11.10 -12.86
CA GLY A 69 -2.01 -9.92 -12.18
C GLY A 69 -0.68 -10.20 -11.50
N ARG A 70 0.29 -9.30 -11.68
CA ARG A 70 1.57 -9.32 -10.96
C ARG A 70 1.67 -8.10 -10.07
N PHE A 71 1.95 -8.31 -8.79
CA PHE A 71 1.98 -7.27 -7.77
C PHE A 71 3.38 -7.20 -7.16
N ILE A 72 4.05 -6.07 -7.39
CA ILE A 72 5.39 -5.81 -6.86
C ILE A 72 5.31 -5.59 -5.34
N LYS A 73 6.34 -6.00 -4.61
CA LYS A 73 6.44 -5.80 -3.15
C LYS A 73 7.18 -4.51 -2.77
N ARG A 74 7.16 -3.51 -3.65
CA ARG A 74 7.82 -2.21 -3.43
C ARG A 74 6.94 -1.06 -3.92
N GLY A 75 6.86 0.00 -3.13
CA GLY A 75 6.15 1.23 -3.45
C GLY A 75 7.07 2.45 -3.31
N PHE A 76 6.72 3.53 -4.01
CA PHE A 76 7.37 4.83 -3.86
C PHE A 76 6.51 5.69 -2.91
N ILE A 77 6.98 5.89 -1.68
CA ILE A 77 6.26 6.54 -0.59
C ILE A 77 7.12 7.68 -0.06
N ASP A 78 6.59 8.91 -0.13
CA ASP A 78 7.27 10.13 0.33
C ASP A 78 8.71 10.27 -0.18
N SER A 79 8.90 10.06 -1.48
CA SER A 79 10.20 10.08 -2.17
C SER A 79 11.18 8.95 -1.81
N THR A 80 10.72 7.93 -1.06
CA THR A 80 11.53 6.77 -0.68
C THR A 80 10.93 5.47 -1.20
N ILE A 81 11.78 4.52 -1.59
CA ILE A 81 11.29 3.18 -1.96
C ILE A 81 11.14 2.37 -0.68
N LYS A 82 9.90 1.97 -0.36
CA LYS A 82 9.61 1.09 0.79
C LYS A 82 9.00 -0.22 0.32
N SER A 83 9.15 -1.25 1.15
CA SER A 83 8.47 -2.53 0.94
C SER A 83 6.96 -2.37 1.13
N VAL A 84 6.18 -3.10 0.34
CA VAL A 84 4.71 -3.20 0.50
C VAL A 84 4.31 -4.67 0.49
N SER A 85 3.22 -4.98 1.18
CA SER A 85 2.70 -6.34 1.30
C SER A 85 1.45 -6.51 0.44
N ASN A 86 1.37 -7.60 -0.33
CA ASN A 86 0.17 -7.94 -1.08
C ASN A 86 -0.57 -9.08 -0.36
N ILE A 87 -1.84 -8.88 -0.06
CA ILE A 87 -2.65 -9.79 0.75
C ILE A 87 -3.91 -10.13 -0.03
N LEU A 88 -4.21 -11.42 -0.16
CA LEU A 88 -5.47 -11.88 -0.72
C LEU A 88 -6.61 -11.62 0.28
N LEU A 89 -7.59 -10.81 -0.10
CA LEU A 89 -8.67 -10.33 0.79
C LEU A 89 -10.01 -11.07 0.56
N ASP A 90 -10.01 -12.13 -0.25
CA ASP A 90 -11.24 -12.85 -0.62
C ASP A 90 -12.03 -13.37 0.59
N LYS A 91 -11.36 -13.74 1.67
CA LYS A 91 -12.02 -14.22 2.89
C LYS A 91 -12.85 -13.13 3.57
N ASP A 92 -12.44 -11.87 3.42
CA ASP A 92 -13.05 -10.72 4.10
C ASP A 92 -14.07 -10.01 3.21
N MET A 93 -13.98 -10.19 1.88
CA MET A 93 -14.72 -9.40 0.88
C MET A 93 -15.85 -10.16 0.19
N ASN A 94 -16.08 -11.45 0.49
CA ASN A 94 -17.16 -12.27 -0.08
C ASN A 94 -17.24 -12.20 -1.62
N PRO A 95 -16.19 -12.61 -2.37
CA PRO A 95 -16.16 -12.49 -3.82
C PRO A 95 -17.18 -13.38 -4.52
N ILE A 96 -17.69 -12.89 -5.65
CA ILE A 96 -18.53 -13.69 -6.55
C ILE A 96 -17.70 -14.85 -7.10
N THR A 97 -18.14 -16.08 -6.83
CA THR A 97 -17.47 -17.30 -7.30
C THR A 97 -18.51 -18.27 -7.86
N SER A 98 -18.42 -18.56 -9.14
CA SER A 98 -19.17 -19.59 -9.86
C SER A 98 -18.29 -20.19 -10.96
N THR A 99 -18.82 -21.17 -11.68
CA THR A 99 -18.13 -21.79 -12.83
C THR A 99 -17.84 -20.80 -13.95
N GLN A 100 -18.72 -19.83 -14.16
CA GLN A 100 -18.67 -18.84 -15.24
C GLN A 100 -18.20 -17.45 -14.81
N THR A 101 -18.16 -17.17 -13.51
CA THR A 101 -17.81 -15.87 -12.95
C THR A 101 -16.84 -16.05 -11.80
N LEU A 102 -15.68 -15.41 -11.86
CA LEU A 102 -14.69 -15.47 -10.81
C LEU A 102 -14.21 -14.07 -10.46
N GLN A 103 -14.37 -13.70 -9.19
CA GLN A 103 -13.91 -12.44 -8.63
C GLN A 103 -12.82 -12.71 -7.59
N SER A 104 -11.88 -11.78 -7.47
CA SER A 104 -10.91 -11.78 -6.38
C SER A 104 -10.46 -10.37 -6.02
N TYR A 105 -10.08 -10.20 -4.76
CA TYR A 105 -9.63 -8.95 -4.16
C TYR A 105 -8.21 -9.07 -3.63
N ILE A 106 -7.38 -8.11 -4.01
CA ILE A 106 -6.01 -7.99 -3.52
C ILE A 106 -5.85 -6.66 -2.79
N GLY A 107 -5.36 -6.74 -1.56
CA GLY A 107 -4.96 -5.59 -0.75
C GLY A 107 -3.48 -5.34 -0.91
N ILE A 108 -3.10 -4.12 -1.26
CA ILE A 108 -1.72 -3.63 -1.19
C ILE A 108 -1.62 -2.82 0.09
N GLN A 109 -0.99 -3.39 1.10
CA GLN A 109 -0.78 -2.75 2.40
C GLN A 109 0.54 -1.97 2.40
N ILE A 110 0.42 -0.68 2.70
CA ILE A 110 1.53 0.23 2.91
C ILE A 110 1.64 0.43 4.42
N ASP A 111 2.65 -0.20 5.03
CA ASP A 111 2.94 -0.08 6.44
C ASP A 111 4.26 0.68 6.63
N PRO A 112 4.23 1.94 7.08
CA PRO A 112 5.46 2.68 7.33
C PRO A 112 6.16 2.15 8.60
N ASP A 113 7.38 1.63 8.44
CA ASP A 113 8.23 1.24 9.59
C ASP A 113 8.98 2.46 10.17
N PHE A 114 9.12 2.49 11.49
CA PHE A 114 9.86 3.49 12.25
C PHE A 114 10.75 2.81 13.29
N SER A 115 12.04 3.15 13.28
CA SER A 115 12.99 2.71 14.29
C SER A 115 13.33 3.83 15.26
N VAL A 116 13.40 3.53 16.55
CA VAL A 116 13.98 4.43 17.55
C VAL A 116 15.50 4.29 17.48
N LEU A 117 16.18 5.34 17.03
CA LEU A 117 17.64 5.39 16.95
C LEU A 117 18.20 6.25 18.08
N LEU A 118 19.28 5.80 18.70
CA LEU A 118 20.06 6.60 19.63
C LEU A 118 21.12 7.39 18.84
N ASP A 119 20.89 8.70 18.71
CA ASP A 119 21.87 9.60 18.11
C ASP A 119 23.03 9.87 19.10
N SER A 120 24.27 9.88 18.61
CA SER A 120 25.47 10.17 19.42
C SER A 120 25.58 11.62 19.88
N SER A 121 24.77 12.51 19.32
CA SER A 121 24.74 13.94 19.61
C SER A 121 23.32 14.45 19.72
N SER A 122 23.07 15.37 20.65
CA SER A 122 21.76 16.02 20.83
C SER A 122 21.24 16.65 19.54
N ALA A 123 19.92 16.58 19.30
CA ALA A 123 19.27 17.26 18.18
C ALA A 123 19.60 18.77 18.12
N SER A 124 19.86 19.41 19.26
CA SER A 124 20.26 20.83 19.35
C SER A 124 21.59 21.16 18.68
N SER A 125 22.41 20.15 18.35
CA SER A 125 23.68 20.31 17.64
C SER A 125 23.53 20.30 16.11
N LYS A 126 22.35 19.94 15.58
CA LYS A 126 22.07 19.89 14.15
C LYS A 126 21.69 21.29 13.63
N THR A 127 22.18 21.68 12.47
CA THR A 127 21.97 23.02 11.86
C THR A 127 20.51 23.31 11.50
N ASN A 128 19.71 22.27 11.28
CA ASN A 128 18.27 22.34 10.97
C ASN A 128 17.38 22.03 12.19
N SER A 129 17.92 22.14 13.41
CA SER A 129 17.17 21.85 14.63
C SER A 129 16.13 22.93 14.95
N ILE A 130 14.90 22.51 15.25
CA ILE A 130 13.83 23.37 15.75
C ILE A 130 13.66 23.06 17.24
N CYS A 131 14.07 24.00 18.09
CA CYS A 131 14.08 23.82 19.54
C CYS A 131 13.07 24.76 20.21
N LEU A 132 12.33 24.26 21.21
CA LEU A 132 11.55 25.11 22.12
C LEU A 132 12.52 25.97 22.94
N ARG A 133 12.61 27.27 22.61
CA ARG A 133 13.35 28.22 23.44
C ARG A 133 12.49 28.57 24.64
N LYS A 134 12.95 28.24 25.85
CA LYS A 134 12.43 28.87 27.07
C LYS A 134 12.78 30.36 26.98
N SER A 135 11.79 31.20 26.71
CA SER A 135 11.92 32.63 26.93
C SER A 135 12.19 32.84 28.42
N LYS A 136 13.44 33.15 28.76
CA LYS A 136 13.70 33.79 30.06
C LYS A 136 13.00 35.15 29.98
N LEU A 137 11.99 35.37 30.82
CA LEU A 137 11.50 36.71 31.10
C LEU A 137 12.71 37.54 31.53
N THR A 138 13.13 38.50 30.71
CA THR A 138 14.10 39.51 31.11
C THR A 138 13.44 40.35 32.19
N GLY A 139 13.98 40.34 33.41
CA GLY A 139 13.37 40.92 34.61
C GLY A 139 13.28 42.45 34.66
N SER A 140 12.70 43.08 33.64
CA SER A 140 12.51 44.53 33.57
C SER A 140 11.30 44.92 32.71
N GLN A 141 10.15 44.30 32.96
CA GLN A 141 8.85 44.81 32.50
C GLN A 141 7.88 44.86 33.68
N ILE A 142 8.22 45.68 34.68
CA ILE A 142 7.22 46.27 35.59
C ILE A 142 7.03 47.70 35.10
N ALA A 143 5.93 47.96 34.38
CA ALA A 143 5.40 49.29 34.20
C ALA A 143 4.10 49.37 34.98
N VAL A 144 4.10 50.19 36.02
CA VAL A 144 2.92 50.59 36.79
C VAL A 144 2.04 51.42 35.86
N LEU A 145 0.77 51.04 35.73
CA LEU A 145 -0.28 51.93 35.21
C LEU A 145 -0.95 52.58 36.44
N LEU A 146 -0.87 53.91 36.52
CA LEU A 146 -1.72 54.76 37.36
C LEU A 146 -3.12 54.82 36.79
#